data_AF-A5KKV6-F1
#
_entry.id   AF-A5KKV6-F1
#
_cell.length_a   1.000
_cell.length_b   1.000
_cell.length_c   1.000
_cell.angle_alpha   90.00
_cell.angle_beta   90.00
_cell.angle_gamma   90.00
#
_symmetry.space_group_name_H-M   'P 1'
#
loop_
_entity.id
_entity.type
_entity.pdbx_description
1 polymer ?
#
loop_
_entity_poly.entity_id
_entity_poly.type
_entity_poly.pdbx_seq_one_letter_code
_entity_poly.pdbx_strand_id
1 'polypeptide(L)'
;MMETGFLKFGGDVKKDQYNFAGIGAIGGGSSGAKFDSIRIGIRAHVQHLKAYASKEALKQPVVDPRFQYVKRGSAEYVQWLGQKENPNGYGWATAKNYGNNIVKLYILPMKKY
;
A
#
# COMPACT_ATOMS: atom_id res chain seq x y z
N MET A 1 1.28 -3.90 -6.51
CA MET A 1 1.70 -2.47 -6.59
C MET A 1 1.04 -1.85 -7.81
N MET A 2 -0.29 -1.69 -7.77
CA MET A 2 -1.07 -1.16 -8.90
C MET A 2 -0.77 0.33 -9.15
N GLU A 3 -0.47 1.07 -8.08
CA GLU A 3 -0.23 2.52 -8.09
C GLU A 3 1.05 2.96 -8.84
N THR A 4 2.01 2.07 -9.08
CA THR A 4 3.23 2.37 -9.87
C THR A 4 3.35 1.52 -11.14
N GLY A 5 2.31 0.74 -11.47
CA GLY A 5 2.34 -0.21 -12.58
C GLY A 5 3.48 -1.23 -12.47
N PHE A 6 3.82 -1.69 -11.26
CA PHE A 6 4.94 -2.64 -11.03
C PHE A 6 6.30 -2.07 -11.41
N LEU A 7 6.66 -0.91 -10.85
CA LEU A 7 7.95 -0.25 -11.14
C LEU A 7 8.10 0.18 -12.61
N LYS A 8 6.98 0.32 -13.34
CA LYS A 8 6.97 0.85 -14.72
C LYS A 8 6.87 2.38 -14.78
N PHE A 9 6.70 3.06 -13.63
CA PHE A 9 6.81 4.53 -13.47
C PHE A 9 6.01 5.34 -14.51
N GLY A 10 4.78 4.95 -14.80
CA GLY A 10 3.90 5.64 -15.77
C GLY A 10 2.91 6.66 -15.17
N GLY A 11 3.01 6.98 -13.88
CA GLY A 11 2.11 7.90 -13.16
C GLY A 11 2.86 8.95 -12.32
N ASP A 12 2.16 9.66 -11.42
CA ASP A 12 2.66 10.83 -10.65
C ASP A 12 3.88 10.57 -9.73
N VAL A 13 4.30 9.32 -9.56
CA VAL A 13 5.42 8.95 -8.68
C VAL A 13 6.74 8.85 -9.46
N LYS A 14 7.66 9.77 -9.16
CA LYS A 14 9.01 9.80 -9.76
C LYS A 14 9.92 8.76 -9.09
N LYS A 15 10.87 8.21 -9.87
CA LYS A 15 11.84 7.19 -9.41
C LYS A 15 12.61 7.61 -8.16
N ASP A 16 12.88 8.90 -8.01
CA ASP A 16 13.64 9.49 -6.91
C ASP A 16 12.83 9.69 -5.62
N GLN A 17 11.52 9.40 -5.63
CA GLN A 17 10.69 9.48 -4.42
C GLN A 17 10.78 8.21 -3.57
N TYR A 18 11.19 7.09 -4.17
CA TYR A 18 11.21 5.76 -3.54
C TYR A 18 9.87 5.39 -2.86
N ASN A 19 8.76 6.00 -3.29
CA ASN A 19 7.42 5.76 -2.77
C ASN A 19 6.72 4.64 -3.54
N PHE A 20 7.14 3.42 -3.27
CA PHE A 20 6.62 2.23 -3.94
C PHE A 20 5.16 1.91 -3.60
N ALA A 21 4.58 2.58 -2.61
CA ALA A 21 3.26 2.30 -2.08
C ALA A 21 2.27 3.45 -2.34
N GLY A 22 2.63 4.43 -3.18
CA GLY A 22 1.79 5.59 -3.46
C GLY A 22 1.31 6.31 -2.20
N ILE A 23 2.07 6.23 -1.10
CA ILE A 23 1.64 6.70 0.22
C ILE A 23 1.40 8.20 0.13
N GLY A 24 0.14 8.61 0.34
CA GLY A 24 -0.27 10.01 0.31
C GLY A 24 -0.42 10.63 -1.08
N ALA A 25 -0.33 9.85 -2.16
CA ALA A 25 -0.72 10.30 -3.49
C ALA A 25 -2.25 10.27 -3.61
N ILE A 26 -2.88 11.44 -3.50
CA ILE A 26 -4.35 11.58 -3.56
C ILE A 26 -4.87 11.98 -4.97
N GLY A 27 -3.99 11.96 -5.97
CA GLY A 27 -4.27 12.50 -7.31
C GLY A 27 -4.24 14.03 -7.34
N GLY A 28 -4.23 14.63 -8.53
CA GLY A 28 -4.30 16.09 -8.71
C GLY A 28 -2.97 16.84 -8.47
N GLY A 29 -1.82 16.19 -8.68
CA GLY A 29 -0.51 16.84 -8.60
C GLY A 29 0.18 16.79 -7.22
N SER A 30 -0.45 16.20 -6.21
CA SER A 30 0.25 15.89 -4.95
C SER A 30 1.17 14.70 -5.15
N SER A 31 2.48 14.96 -5.12
CA SER A 31 3.52 13.96 -5.37
C SER A 31 3.57 12.81 -4.34
N GLY A 32 2.79 12.89 -3.25
CA GLY A 32 2.81 11.91 -2.16
C GLY A 32 4.10 11.98 -1.33
N ALA A 33 4.32 10.98 -0.49
CA ALA A 33 5.53 10.88 0.33
C ALA A 33 6.78 10.69 -0.55
N LYS A 34 7.92 11.20 -0.06
CA LYS A 34 9.27 10.93 -0.59
C LYS A 34 10.12 10.34 0.53
N PHE A 35 10.94 9.36 0.20
CA PHE A 35 11.82 8.68 1.14
C PHE A 35 13.29 8.86 0.72
N ASP A 36 14.20 8.85 1.68
CA ASP A 36 15.63 9.13 1.44
C ASP A 36 16.36 8.01 0.71
N SER A 37 15.83 6.79 0.77
CA SER A 37 16.40 5.64 0.06
C SER A 37 15.37 4.58 -0.24
N ILE A 38 15.71 3.68 -1.17
CA ILE A 38 14.94 2.48 -1.51
C ILE A 38 14.61 1.68 -0.25
N ARG A 39 15.58 1.51 0.65
CA ARG A 39 15.40 0.77 1.92
C ARG A 39 14.29 1.39 2.79
N ILE A 40 14.28 2.72 2.89
CA ILE A 40 13.27 3.45 3.69
C ILE A 40 11.90 3.36 3.02
N GLY A 41 11.83 3.50 1.69
CA GLY A 41 10.60 3.36 0.92
C GLY A 41 9.97 1.96 1.05
N ILE A 42 10.78 0.91 0.96
CA ILE A 42 10.33 -0.47 1.19
C ILE A 42 9.83 -0.64 2.63
N ARG A 43 10.56 -0.10 3.62
CA ARG A 43 10.12 -0.14 5.02
C ARG A 43 8.77 0.54 5.21
N ALA A 44 8.56 1.71 4.62
CA ALA A 44 7.28 2.43 4.69
C ALA A 44 6.14 1.60 4.08
N HIS A 45 6.36 0.96 2.92
CA HIS A 45 5.39 0.03 2.31
C HIS A 45 5.01 -1.09 3.28
N VAL A 46 5.99 -1.78 3.85
CA VAL A 46 5.76 -2.89 4.79
C VAL A 46 5.04 -2.42 6.05
N GLN A 47 5.39 -1.25 6.58
CA GLN A 47 4.70 -0.66 7.73
C GLN A 47 3.23 -0.35 7.41
N HIS A 48 2.95 0.19 6.23
CA HIS A 48 1.59 0.48 5.79
C HIS A 48 0.75 -0.81 5.69
N LEU A 49 1.30 -1.86 5.07
CA LEU A 49 0.68 -3.19 5.04
C LEU A 49 0.43 -3.74 6.46
N LYS A 50 1.44 -3.66 7.35
CA LYS A 50 1.30 -4.12 8.73
C LYS A 50 0.24 -3.33 9.49
N ALA A 51 0.03 -2.05 9.17
CA ALA A 51 -1.03 -1.24 9.76
C ALA A 51 -2.42 -1.83 9.48
N TYR A 52 -2.68 -2.21 8.23
CA TYR A 52 -3.94 -2.85 7.86
C TYR A 52 -4.06 -4.29 8.40
N ALA A 53 -2.98 -5.07 8.39
CA ALA A 53 -3.01 -6.50 8.68
C ALA A 53 -2.96 -6.87 10.17
N SER A 54 -2.45 -6.00 11.05
CA SER A 54 -2.16 -6.39 12.44
C SER A 54 -2.33 -5.25 13.43
N LYS A 55 -2.51 -5.58 14.71
CA LYS A 55 -2.45 -4.63 15.84
C LYS A 55 -1.10 -4.64 16.56
N GLU A 56 -0.21 -5.56 16.21
CA GLU A 56 1.12 -5.64 16.83
C GLU A 56 1.98 -4.41 16.56
N ALA A 57 2.86 -4.10 17.51
CA ALA A 57 3.85 -3.06 17.37
C ALA A 57 4.79 -3.30 16.16
N LEU A 58 5.34 -2.20 15.65
CA LEU A 58 6.44 -2.28 14.70
C LEU A 58 7.72 -2.69 15.41
N LYS A 59 8.55 -3.48 14.74
CA LYS A 59 9.90 -3.85 15.22
C LYS A 59 10.94 -2.75 14.96
N GLN A 60 10.57 -1.71 14.22
CA GLN A 60 11.45 -0.65 13.74
C GLN A 60 10.70 0.69 13.83
N PRO A 61 11.41 1.82 13.96
CA PRO A 61 10.78 3.14 13.98
C PRO A 61 9.87 3.39 12.78
N VAL A 62 8.75 4.07 13.03
CA VAL A 62 7.78 4.45 11.99
C VAL A 62 8.45 5.39 10.99
N VAL A 63 8.30 5.10 9.70
CA VAL A 63 8.65 5.99 8.59
C VAL A 63 7.52 6.22 7.62
N ASP A 64 6.46 5.40 7.66
CA ASP A 64 5.24 5.69 6.94
C ASP A 64 4.52 6.89 7.59
N PRO A 65 4.44 8.06 6.92
CA PRO A 65 3.82 9.24 7.49
C PRO A 65 2.30 9.11 7.70
N ARG A 66 1.68 8.11 7.06
CA ARG A 66 0.23 7.86 7.14
C ARG A 66 -0.13 6.71 8.07
N PHE A 67 0.86 6.09 8.69
CA PHE A 67 0.69 4.91 9.54
C PHE A 67 -0.35 5.12 10.64
N GLN A 68 -0.33 6.29 11.27
CA GLN A 68 -1.25 6.67 12.35
C GLN A 68 -2.71 6.85 11.91
N TYR A 69 -2.96 7.10 10.61
CA TYR A 69 -4.31 7.30 10.09
C TYR A 69 -5.00 5.99 9.71
N VAL A 70 -4.26 4.88 9.66
CA VAL A 70 -4.81 3.56 9.36
C VAL A 70 -5.43 2.97 10.62
N LYS A 71 -6.71 2.55 10.52
CA LYS A 71 -7.33 1.75 11.57
C LYS A 71 -6.60 0.41 11.66
N ARG A 72 -5.84 0.21 12.75
CA ARG A 72 -4.99 -0.97 12.94
C ARG A 72 -5.77 -2.28 12.89
N GLY A 73 -5.32 -3.21 12.04
CA GLY A 73 -5.94 -4.53 11.88
C GLY A 73 -7.30 -4.51 11.18
N SER A 74 -7.56 -3.51 10.32
CA SER A 74 -8.84 -3.36 9.62
C SER A 74 -8.97 -4.19 8.34
N ALA A 75 -7.92 -4.85 7.88
CA ALA A 75 -7.96 -5.73 6.69
C ALA A 75 -7.18 -7.02 6.94
N GLU A 76 -7.88 -8.02 7.49
CA GLU A 76 -7.33 -9.37 7.74
C GLU A 76 -7.08 -10.13 6.43
N TYR A 77 -7.85 -9.83 5.39
CA TYR A 77 -7.71 -10.42 4.05
C TYR A 77 -7.16 -9.40 3.05
N VAL A 78 -6.36 -9.85 2.08
CA VAL A 78 -5.82 -8.99 1.01
C VAL A 78 -6.93 -8.30 0.21
N GLN A 79 -8.05 -8.99 0.01
CA GLN A 79 -9.25 -8.47 -0.65
C GLN A 79 -9.78 -7.20 0.05
N TRP A 80 -9.67 -7.13 1.38
CA TRP A 80 -10.15 -6.03 2.21
C TRP A 80 -9.21 -4.81 2.22
N LEU A 81 -8.07 -4.88 1.51
CA LEU A 81 -7.32 -3.67 1.15
C LEU A 81 -8.10 -2.79 0.15
N GLY A 82 -9.06 -3.36 -0.58
CA GLY A 82 -10.05 -2.58 -1.32
C GLY A 82 -11.16 -2.09 -0.40
N GLN A 83 -11.32 -0.77 -0.27
CA GLN A 83 -12.31 -0.17 0.62
C GLN A 83 -13.74 -0.63 0.32
N LYS A 84 -14.07 -0.78 -0.96
CA LYS A 84 -15.41 -1.18 -1.43
C LYS A 84 -15.72 -2.65 -1.17
N GLU A 85 -14.68 -3.47 -0.99
CA GLU A 85 -14.80 -4.91 -0.74
C GLU A 85 -14.61 -5.26 0.74
N ASN A 86 -14.22 -4.29 1.58
CA ASN A 86 -14.14 -4.46 3.01
C ASN A 86 -15.51 -4.16 3.65
N PRO A 87 -16.11 -5.11 4.40
CA PRO A 87 -17.43 -4.91 5.02
C PRO A 87 -17.46 -3.75 6.03
N ASN A 88 -16.31 -3.37 6.58
CA ASN A 88 -16.18 -2.28 7.54
C ASN A 88 -15.84 -0.92 6.90
N GLY A 89 -15.77 -0.84 5.56
CA GLY A 89 -15.50 0.41 4.83
C GLY A 89 -14.08 0.96 4.99
N TYR A 90 -13.15 0.19 5.57
CA TYR A 90 -11.73 0.52 5.61
C TYR A 90 -11.01 -0.06 4.41
N GLY A 91 -9.95 0.58 3.95
CA GLY A 91 -9.13 0.03 2.88
C GLY A 91 -7.95 0.94 2.58
N TRP A 92 -6.97 0.38 1.88
CA TRP A 92 -5.85 1.14 1.33
C TRP A 92 -6.33 2.00 0.17
N ALA A 93 -7.09 1.41 -0.75
CA ALA A 93 -7.51 2.06 -1.98
C ALA A 93 -9.04 2.07 -2.11
N THR A 94 -9.55 3.12 -2.74
CA THR A 94 -10.98 3.33 -3.00
C THR A 94 -11.45 2.71 -4.31
N ALA A 95 -10.52 2.26 -5.17
CA ALA A 95 -10.82 1.62 -6.44
C ALA A 95 -11.56 0.30 -6.22
N LYS A 96 -12.60 0.05 -7.04
CA LYS A 96 -13.35 -1.20 -7.01
C LYS A 96 -12.43 -2.37 -7.40
N ASN A 97 -12.59 -3.51 -6.75
CA ASN A 97 -11.82 -4.73 -6.93
C ASN A 97 -10.33 -4.61 -6.63
N TYR A 98 -9.87 -3.59 -5.91
CA TYR A 98 -8.43 -3.37 -5.69
C TYR A 98 -7.74 -4.60 -5.07
N GLY A 99 -8.24 -5.07 -3.91
CA GLY A 99 -7.67 -6.23 -3.22
C GLY A 99 -7.87 -7.53 -4.02
N ASN A 100 -9.04 -7.69 -4.65
CA ASN A 100 -9.33 -8.85 -5.51
C ASN A 100 -8.36 -8.95 -6.69
N ASN A 101 -8.02 -7.83 -7.32
CA ASN A 101 -7.05 -7.77 -8.40
C ASN A 101 -5.65 -8.13 -7.91
N ILE A 102 -5.26 -7.73 -6.70
CA ILE A 102 -3.97 -8.14 -6.11
C ILE A 102 -3.91 -9.68 -6.01
N VAL A 103 -4.96 -10.28 -5.47
CA VAL A 103 -5.05 -11.74 -5.33
C VAL A 103 -4.99 -12.41 -6.71
N LYS A 104 -5.86 -11.99 -7.63
CA LYS A 104 -6.01 -12.63 -8.95
C LYS A 104 -4.78 -12.49 -9.84
N LEU A 105 -4.19 -11.31 -9.89
CA LEU A 105 -3.13 -10.99 -10.85
C LEU A 105 -1.72 -11.31 -10.35
N TYR A 106 -1.53 -11.41 -9.03
CA TYR A 106 -0.18 -11.58 -8.46
C TYR A 106 -0.09 -12.77 -7.50
N ILE A 107 -1.01 -12.90 -6.54
CA ILE A 107 -0.89 -13.96 -5.52
C ILE A 107 -1.19 -15.34 -6.12
N LEU A 108 -2.31 -15.47 -6.86
CA LEU A 108 -2.68 -16.76 -7.44
C LEU A 108 -1.65 -17.30 -8.47
N PRO A 109 -1.09 -16.49 -9.38
CA PRO A 109 -0.03 -16.94 -10.28
C PRO A 109 1.22 -17.45 -9.55
N MET A 110 1.59 -16.86 -8.41
CA MET A 110 2.75 -17.29 -7.63
C MET A 110 2.59 -18.69 -7.00
N LYS A 111 1.36 -19.19 -6.82
CA LYS A 111 1.12 -20.54 -6.26
C LYS A 111 1.32 -21.68 -7.26
N LYS A 112 1.53 -21.37 -8.54
CA LYS A 112 1.70 -22.36 -9.61
C LYS A 112 3.16 -22.77 -9.84
N TYR A 113 4.07 -22.23 -9.03
CA TYR A 113 5.51 -22.51 -9.01
C TYR A 113 5.90 -22.90 -7.59
#